data_AF-A0A3C0T359-F1
#
_entry.id   AF-A0A3C0T359-F1
#
_cell.length_a   1.000
_cell.length_b   1.000
_cell.length_c   1.000
_cell.angle_alpha   90.00
_cell.angle_beta   90.00
_cell.angle_gamma   90.00
#
_symmetry.space_group_name_H-M   'P 1'
#
loop_
_entity.id
_entity.type
_entity.pdbx_description
1 polymer ?
#
loop_
_entity_poly.entity_id
_entity_poly.type
_entity_poly.pdbx_seq_one_letter_code
_entity_poly.pdbx_strand_id
1 'polypeptide(L)'
;MLTDYIATNFNDGHNYLTNGYYWTPADYASGAIRNYENETETRIVGWYQGDLDMGGSSTLMPVEQKNAGQLGLYDMSGNVWEWCFTVNGSN
;
A
#
# COMPACT_ATOMS: atom_id res chain seq x y z
N MET A 1 -1.60 22.02 -17.68
CA MET A 1 -2.07 21.46 -16.40
C MET A 1 -2.65 20.10 -16.74
N LEU A 2 -1.86 19.04 -16.61
CA LEU A 2 -2.33 17.68 -16.88
C LEU A 2 -2.76 17.08 -15.54
N THR A 3 -4.06 16.94 -15.36
CA THR A 3 -4.71 16.16 -14.32
C THR A 3 -4.76 14.73 -14.82
N ASP A 4 -3.85 13.85 -14.43
CA ASP A 4 -3.99 12.44 -14.81
C ASP A 4 -3.71 11.52 -13.63
N TYR A 5 -4.81 11.17 -12.97
CA TYR A 5 -4.97 9.89 -12.30
C TYR A 5 -5.06 8.80 -13.39
N ILE A 6 -4.55 7.61 -13.08
CA ILE A 6 -5.05 6.26 -13.44
C ILE A 6 -3.85 5.34 -13.68
N ALA A 7 -3.68 4.40 -12.74
CA ALA A 7 -2.97 3.16 -12.94
C ALA A 7 -3.79 2.26 -13.88
N THR A 8 -3.40 2.18 -15.15
CA THR A 8 -3.82 1.09 -16.04
C THR A 8 -2.64 0.68 -16.90
N ASN A 9 -1.92 -0.33 -16.44
CA ASN A 9 -1.68 -1.59 -17.15
C ASN A 9 -0.62 -2.38 -16.38
N PHE A 10 -0.97 -3.65 -16.15
CA PHE A 10 -0.13 -4.74 -15.63
C PHE A 10 1.38 -4.49 -15.71
N ASN A 11 2.04 -4.53 -14.54
CA ASN A 11 3.47 -4.79 -14.30
C ASN A 11 4.52 -3.91 -14.99
N ASP A 12 4.13 -3.08 -15.95
CA ASP A 12 5.00 -2.19 -16.70
C ASP A 12 4.55 -0.76 -16.37
N GLY A 13 5.20 -0.16 -15.37
CA GLY A 13 4.91 1.20 -14.91
C GLY A 13 4.65 2.16 -16.07
N HIS A 14 3.64 3.02 -15.90
CA HIS A 14 3.21 3.97 -16.94
C HIS A 14 4.39 4.87 -17.37
N ASN A 15 4.56 5.10 -18.68
CA ASN A 15 5.69 5.83 -19.28
C ASN A 15 5.92 7.27 -18.75
N TYR A 16 4.96 7.82 -18.00
CA TYR A 16 5.06 9.13 -17.37
C TYR A 16 5.45 9.08 -15.88
N LEU A 17 5.55 7.89 -15.28
CA LEU A 17 6.14 7.72 -13.96
C LEU A 17 7.65 7.95 -14.09
N THR A 18 8.22 8.70 -13.16
CA THR A 18 9.68 8.92 -13.09
C THR A 18 10.38 7.57 -13.18
N ASN A 19 11.21 7.37 -14.20
CA ASN A 19 11.93 6.12 -14.40
C ASN A 19 12.68 5.71 -13.11
N GLY A 20 12.43 4.50 -12.61
CA GLY A 20 12.95 4.01 -11.34
C GLY A 20 12.13 4.34 -10.08
N TYR A 21 11.02 5.08 -10.20
CA TYR A 21 10.05 5.27 -9.13
C TYR A 21 8.76 4.49 -9.41
N TYR A 22 8.49 3.51 -8.56
CA TYR A 22 7.21 2.80 -8.51
C TYR A 22 6.44 3.33 -7.31
N TRP A 23 5.51 4.24 -7.56
CA TRP A 23 4.83 4.97 -6.48
C TRP A 23 3.83 4.07 -5.73
N THR A 24 3.20 3.12 -6.46
CA THR A 24 2.30 2.09 -5.93
C THR A 24 2.23 0.89 -6.92
N PRO A 25 3.29 0.08 -7.06
CA PRO A 25 3.21 -1.13 -7.89
C PRO A 25 2.14 -2.08 -7.30
N ALA A 26 1.32 -2.67 -8.17
CA ALA A 26 0.11 -3.39 -7.77
C ALA A 26 0.36 -4.62 -6.88
N ASP A 27 1.57 -5.17 -6.93
CA ASP A 27 2.02 -6.34 -6.18
C ASP A 27 2.88 -5.98 -4.96
N TYR A 28 2.94 -4.71 -4.54
CA TYR A 28 3.71 -4.26 -3.39
C TYR A 28 2.77 -3.63 -2.36
N ALA A 29 3.08 -3.80 -1.07
CA ALA A 29 2.49 -2.93 -0.07
C ALA A 29 2.97 -1.49 -0.30
N SER A 30 2.09 -0.51 -0.09
CA SER A 30 2.37 0.90 -0.33
C SER A 30 3.56 1.37 0.52
N GLY A 31 4.69 1.67 -0.13
CA GLY A 31 5.95 2.07 0.52
C GLY A 31 7.00 0.95 0.63
N ALA A 32 6.65 -0.30 0.34
CA ALA A 32 7.61 -1.41 0.32
C ALA A 32 8.53 -1.32 -0.90
N ILE A 33 9.77 -1.83 -0.75
CA ILE A 33 10.75 -1.90 -1.85
C ILE A 33 10.77 -3.26 -2.55
N ARG A 34 9.95 -4.22 -2.10
CA ARG A 34 9.74 -5.55 -2.72
C ARG A 34 8.26 -5.91 -2.66
N ASN A 35 7.88 -6.89 -3.50
CA ASN A 35 6.52 -7.37 -3.60
C ASN A 35 5.99 -7.96 -2.28
N TYR A 36 4.68 -8.19 -2.22
CA TYR A 36 3.98 -8.67 -1.02
C TYR A 36 4.44 -10.05 -0.53
N GLU A 37 5.14 -10.84 -1.36
CA GLU A 37 5.75 -12.12 -0.95
C GLU A 37 6.94 -11.91 -0.01
N ASN A 38 7.56 -10.72 -0.03
CA ASN A 38 8.58 -10.35 0.92
C ASN A 38 7.95 -9.85 2.22
N GLU A 39 7.81 -10.75 3.18
CA GLU A 39 7.25 -10.45 4.50
C GLU A 39 8.02 -9.33 5.21
N THR A 40 9.35 -9.31 5.11
CA THR A 40 10.17 -8.30 5.81
C THR A 40 9.87 -6.89 5.31
N GLU A 41 9.81 -6.69 4.00
CA GLU A 41 9.50 -5.38 3.42
C GLU A 41 8.03 -5.00 3.60
N THR A 42 7.12 -5.97 3.52
CA THR A 42 5.68 -5.73 3.72
C THR A 42 5.37 -5.32 5.17
N ARG A 43 5.98 -6.00 6.15
CA ARG A 43 5.80 -5.73 7.59
C ARG A 43 6.33 -4.39 8.04
N ILE A 44 7.23 -3.76 7.27
CA ILE A 44 7.77 -2.42 7.59
C ILE A 44 6.73 -1.33 7.30
N VAL A 45 5.80 -1.55 6.37
CA VAL A 45 4.88 -0.50 5.86
C VAL A 45 3.41 -0.78 6.09
N GLY A 46 3.03 -1.99 6.54
CA GLY A 46 1.63 -2.34 6.72
C GLY A 46 1.34 -3.28 7.88
N TRP A 47 0.14 -3.15 8.43
CA TRP A 47 -0.40 -4.00 9.48
C TRP A 47 -1.32 -5.08 8.89
N TYR A 48 -1.00 -6.35 9.10
CA TYR A 48 -1.80 -7.46 8.57
C TYR A 48 -2.01 -8.54 9.61
N GLN A 49 -3.06 -9.34 9.41
CA GLN A 49 -3.37 -10.45 10.31
C GLN A 49 -2.17 -11.38 10.49
N GLY A 50 -1.74 -11.58 11.74
CA GLY A 50 -0.60 -12.42 12.08
C GLY A 50 0.74 -11.69 12.15
N ASP A 51 0.78 -10.36 11.94
CA ASP A 51 1.97 -9.57 12.25
C ASP A 51 2.29 -9.69 13.76
N LEU A 52 3.53 -10.06 14.06
CA LEU A 52 4.04 -10.30 15.41
C LEU A 52 4.04 -9.02 16.26
N ASP A 53 4.18 -7.85 15.64
CA ASP A 53 4.15 -6.55 16.31
C ASP A 53 2.74 -6.21 16.85
N MET A 54 1.70 -6.93 16.41
CA MET A 54 0.32 -6.79 16.90
C MET A 54 0.08 -7.58 18.20
N GLY A 55 1.11 -8.17 18.79
CA GLY A 55 1.00 -8.89 20.07
C GLY A 55 0.20 -10.20 19.97
N GLY A 56 0.13 -10.80 18.78
CA GLY A 56 -0.58 -12.06 18.53
C GLY A 56 -2.10 -11.92 18.47
N SER A 57 -2.62 -10.69 18.41
CA SER A 57 -4.05 -10.40 18.27
C SER A 57 -4.32 -9.70 16.94
N SER A 58 -5.39 -10.09 16.24
CA SER A 58 -5.85 -9.39 15.03
C SER A 58 -6.68 -8.16 15.41
N THR A 59 -6.03 -7.13 15.94
CA THR A 59 -6.67 -5.87 16.38
C THR A 59 -6.26 -4.70 15.50
N LEU A 60 -7.06 -3.62 15.53
CA LEU A 60 -6.64 -2.36 14.90
C LEU A 60 -5.45 -1.78 15.66
N MET A 61 -4.51 -1.22 14.91
CA MET A 61 -3.31 -0.60 15.45
C MET A 61 -3.45 0.92 15.42
N PRO A 62 -2.80 1.65 16.36
CA PRO A 62 -2.71 3.10 16.24
C PRO A 62 -2.16 3.49 14.87
N VAL A 63 -2.71 4.57 14.29
CA VAL A 63 -2.28 5.07 12.99
C VAL A 63 -0.83 5.56 13.03
N GLU A 64 -0.19 5.58 11.86
CA GLU A 64 1.16 6.13 11.66
C GLU A 64 2.26 5.41 12.48
N GLN A 65 2.09 4.13 12.80
CA GLN A 65 3.08 3.34 13.55
C GLN A 65 4.05 2.54 12.67
N LYS A 66 3.70 2.29 11.41
CA LYS A 66 4.59 1.70 10.40
C LYS A 66 5.14 2.81 9.50
N ASN A 67 6.11 2.48 8.63
CA ASN A 67 6.72 3.49 7.77
C ASN A 67 5.74 4.02 6.72
N ALA A 68 5.77 5.34 6.49
CA ALA A 68 5.04 5.95 5.38
C ALA A 68 5.63 5.56 4.02
N GLY A 69 4.76 5.58 3.01
CA GLY A 69 5.19 5.52 1.61
C GLY A 69 5.86 6.83 1.14
N GLN A 70 6.30 6.87 -0.12
CA GLN A 70 6.98 8.02 -0.71
C GLN A 70 6.15 9.31 -0.72
N LEU A 71 4.83 9.19 -0.62
CA LEU A 71 3.88 10.30 -0.52
C LEU A 71 3.71 10.85 0.90
N GLY A 72 4.36 10.25 1.91
CA GLY A 72 4.15 10.59 3.32
C GLY A 72 2.81 10.10 3.89
N LEU A 73 2.14 9.17 3.19
CA LEU A 73 0.90 8.54 3.64
C LEU A 73 1.21 7.25 4.41
N TYR A 74 0.48 7.06 5.49
CA TYR A 74 0.56 5.89 6.37
C TYR A 74 -0.66 4.99 6.17
N ASP A 75 -0.52 3.72 6.56
CA ASP A 75 -1.61 2.75 6.61
C ASP A 75 -2.35 2.51 5.27
N MET A 76 -1.78 2.97 4.15
CA MET A 76 -2.26 2.71 2.78
C MET A 76 -2.21 1.21 2.41
N SER A 77 -1.65 0.36 3.27
CA SER A 77 -1.67 -1.09 3.16
C SER A 77 -1.81 -1.69 4.55
N GLY A 78 -2.95 -2.33 4.80
CA GLY A 78 -3.25 -2.93 6.10
C GLY A 78 -3.97 -1.99 7.06
N ASN A 79 -3.93 -2.33 8.35
CA ASN A 79 -4.70 -1.73 9.45
C ASN A 79 -6.22 -1.90 9.29
N VAL A 80 -6.81 -1.28 8.26
CA VAL A 80 -8.23 -1.38 7.91
C VAL A 80 -8.43 -1.51 6.40
N TRP A 81 -9.59 -2.03 6.01
CA TRP A 81 -10.09 -1.84 4.66
C TRP A 81 -10.65 -0.43 4.52
N GLU A 82 -10.20 0.30 3.50
CA GLU A 82 -10.66 1.64 3.20
C GLU A 82 -11.74 1.60 2.12
N TRP A 83 -12.88 2.23 2.41
CA TRP A 83 -13.98 2.30 1.46
C TRP A 83 -13.63 3.16 0.24
N CYS A 84 -13.89 2.62 -0.95
CA CYS A 84 -13.73 3.33 -2.21
C CYS A 84 -15.09 3.63 -2.87
N PHE A 85 -15.15 4.71 -3.64
CA PHE A 85 -16.26 4.91 -4.57
C PHE A 85 -16.09 3.96 -5.76
N THR A 86 -16.95 2.97 -5.86
CA THR A 86 -17.04 2.09 -7.03
C THR A 86 -18.47 2.13 -7.58
N VAL A 87 -18.65 1.74 -8.85
CA VAL A 87 -19.97 1.67 -9.47
C VAL A 87 -20.94 0.71 -8.77
N ASN A 88 -20.42 -0.29 -8.06
CA ASN A 88 -21.23 -1.30 -7.37
C ASN A 88 -21.24 -1.08 -5.85
N GLY A 89 -20.69 0.03 -5.37
CA GLY A 89 -20.35 0.22 -3.97
C GLY A 89 -19.14 -0.63 -3.56
N SER A 90 -18.60 -0.32 -2.39
CA SER A 90 -17.67 -1.22 -1.71
C SER A 90 -18.49 -2.01 -0.67
N ASN A 91 -18.32 -3.33 -0.58
CA ASN A 91 -18.99 -4.21 0.39
C ASN A 91 -18.01 -4.73 1.44
#